data_AF-A0A937R453-F1
#
_entry.id   AF-A0A937R453-F1
#
_cell.length_a   1.000
_cell.length_b   1.000
_cell.length_c   1.000
_cell.angle_alpha   90.00
_cell.angle_beta   90.00
_cell.angle_gamma   90.00
#
_symmetry.space_group_name_H-M   'P 1'
#
loop_
_entity.id
_entity.type
_entity.pdbx_description
1 polymer ?
#
loop_
_entity_poly.entity_id
_entity_poly.type
_entity_poly.pdbx_seq_one_letter_code
_entity_poly.pdbx_strand_id
1 'polypeptide(L)'
;NPDGLGPTRAEIADLLADVVKIPKHSFSCCGEPQFVEALAALGRTQVLLAGIETHICVYQTAVELVEAGCEVEIVADAVSSRTAANRAIGLEKARDAGATVTCVETALFEMLRTAEAPAFKAILNAVK
;
A
#
# COMPACT_ATOMS: atom_id res chain seq x y z
N ASN A 1 6.70 -0.42 -15.21
CA ASN A 1 6.95 0.03 -16.60
C ASN A 1 7.00 1.55 -16.61
N PRO A 2 8.05 2.15 -16.00
CA PRO A 2 8.18 3.61 -15.98
C PRO A 2 8.36 4.20 -17.38
N ASP A 3 8.97 3.45 -18.30
CA ASP A 3 9.20 3.89 -19.69
C ASP A 3 7.88 4.06 -20.46
N GLY A 4 6.88 3.21 -20.18
CA GLY A 4 5.58 3.27 -20.85
C GLY A 4 4.50 4.09 -20.14
N LEU A 5 4.56 4.21 -18.81
CA LEU A 5 3.51 4.85 -18.00
C LEU A 5 3.99 6.10 -17.25
N GLY A 6 5.26 6.45 -17.37
CA GLY A 6 5.90 7.52 -16.63
C GLY A 6 6.35 7.08 -15.23
N PRO A 7 7.21 7.90 -14.58
CA PRO A 7 7.66 7.67 -13.22
C PRO A 7 6.57 8.02 -12.18
N THR A 8 6.82 7.67 -10.92
CA THR A 8 6.04 8.19 -9.78
C THR A 8 6.00 9.72 -9.82
N ARG A 9 4.83 10.31 -9.56
CA ARG A 9 4.65 11.78 -9.54
C ARG A 9 5.62 12.44 -8.54
N ALA A 10 6.18 13.58 -8.94
CA ALA A 10 7.17 14.32 -8.15
C ALA A 10 6.72 14.56 -6.69
N GLU A 11 5.47 15.00 -6.51
CA GLU A 11 4.85 15.27 -5.19
C GLU A 11 4.95 14.09 -4.19
N ILE A 12 4.98 12.85 -4.70
CA ILE A 12 5.17 11.64 -3.88
C ILE A 12 6.63 11.19 -3.90
N ALA A 13 7.29 11.28 -5.06
CA ALA A 13 8.67 10.86 -5.23
C ALA A 13 9.64 11.64 -4.33
N ASP A 14 9.38 12.93 -4.10
CA ASP A 14 10.20 13.82 -3.27
C ASP A 14 10.08 13.46 -1.79
N LEU A 15 8.90 13.00 -1.34
CA LEU A 15 8.68 12.49 0.02
C LEU A 15 9.35 11.13 0.26
N LEU A 16 9.77 10.45 -0.81
CA LEU A 16 10.37 9.12 -0.80
C LEU A 16 11.81 9.15 -1.35
N ALA A 17 12.51 10.29 -1.22
CA ALA A 17 13.84 10.49 -1.82
C ALA A 17 14.87 9.43 -1.39
N ASP A 18 14.77 8.96 -0.14
CA ASP A 18 15.67 7.96 0.44
C ASP A 18 15.22 6.50 0.18
N VAL A 19 14.12 6.31 -0.55
CA VAL A 19 13.56 4.97 -0.85
C VAL A 19 13.99 4.53 -2.24
N VAL A 20 14.53 3.32 -2.33
CA VAL A 20 14.88 2.69 -3.61
C VAL A 20 13.61 2.38 -4.40
N LYS A 21 13.51 2.96 -5.60
CA LYS A 21 12.38 2.74 -6.53
C LYS A 21 12.65 1.49 -7.35
N ILE A 22 11.77 0.50 -7.26
CA ILE A 22 11.91 -0.78 -7.96
C ILE A 22 10.96 -0.79 -9.17
N PRO A 23 11.47 -0.73 -10.42
CA PRO A 23 10.64 -0.86 -11.60
C PRO A 23 10.18 -2.31 -11.75
N LYS A 24 8.94 -2.51 -12.22
CA LYS A 24 8.37 -3.84 -12.49
C LYS A 24 7.56 -3.87 -13.77
N HIS A 25 7.41 -5.05 -14.38
CA HIS A 25 6.50 -5.28 -15.51
C HIS A 25 5.30 -6.16 -15.17
N SER A 26 5.33 -6.87 -14.03
CA SER A 26 4.19 -7.58 -13.46
C SER A 26 3.13 -6.62 -12.90
N PHE A 27 1.88 -7.08 -12.81
CA PHE A 27 0.82 -6.33 -12.11
C PHE A 27 0.99 -6.37 -10.60
N SER A 28 1.18 -7.56 -10.02
CA SER A 28 1.61 -7.68 -8.62
C SER A 28 3.04 -7.17 -8.41
N CYS A 29 3.33 -6.49 -7.30
CA CYS A 29 4.69 -6.18 -6.88
C CYS A 29 5.51 -7.44 -6.58
N CYS A 30 4.90 -8.51 -6.07
CA CYS A 30 5.60 -9.74 -5.75
C CYS A 30 6.04 -10.54 -6.99
N GLY A 31 5.55 -10.17 -8.18
CA GLY A 31 6.08 -10.66 -9.45
C GLY A 31 7.44 -10.08 -9.85
N GLU A 32 7.98 -9.12 -9.08
CA GLU A 32 9.33 -8.57 -9.27
C GLU A 32 10.27 -9.11 -8.16
N PRO A 33 11.24 -9.98 -8.50
CA PRO A 33 12.14 -10.58 -7.52
C PRO A 33 12.87 -9.56 -6.64
N GLN A 34 13.29 -8.42 -7.22
CA GLN A 34 13.96 -7.38 -6.46
C GLN A 34 13.06 -6.80 -5.35
N PHE A 35 11.74 -6.70 -5.60
CA PHE A 35 10.78 -6.26 -4.59
C PHE A 35 10.63 -7.28 -3.46
N VAL A 36 10.52 -8.56 -3.79
CA VAL A 36 10.36 -9.64 -2.79
C VAL A 36 11.59 -9.72 -1.89
N GLU A 37 12.79 -9.65 -2.47
CA GLU A 37 14.06 -9.62 -1.73
C GLU A 37 14.15 -8.40 -0.81
N ALA A 38 13.79 -7.21 -1.32
CA ALA A 38 13.79 -5.98 -0.54
C ALA A 38 12.79 -6.03 0.63
N LEU A 39 11.58 -6.56 0.40
CA LEU A 39 10.57 -6.73 1.44
C LEU A 39 11.04 -7.71 2.53
N ALA A 40 11.59 -8.86 2.12
CA ALA A 40 12.12 -9.87 3.04
C ALA A 40 13.26 -9.29 3.91
N ALA A 41 14.14 -8.48 3.33
CA ALA A 41 15.25 -7.82 4.04
C ALA A 41 14.78 -6.85 5.13
N LEU A 42 13.55 -6.33 5.07
CA LEU A 42 12.98 -5.49 6.13
C LEU A 42 12.62 -6.28 7.40
N GLY A 43 12.44 -7.60 7.29
CA GLY A 43 12.02 -8.46 8.40
C GLY A 43 10.64 -8.08 8.95
N ARG A 44 9.75 -7.54 8.11
CA ARG A 44 8.39 -7.10 8.48
C ARG A 44 7.36 -8.00 7.81
N THR A 45 6.27 -8.26 8.53
CA THR A 45 5.13 -9.05 8.06
C THR A 45 3.84 -8.24 7.97
N GLN A 46 3.86 -6.96 8.35
CA GLN A 46 2.71 -6.06 8.30
C GLN A 46 2.89 -5.03 7.19
N VAL A 47 1.88 -4.88 6.32
CA VAL A 47 1.96 -4.05 5.11
C VAL A 47 0.74 -3.13 5.02
N LEU A 48 0.98 -1.83 5.05
CA LEU A 48 0.02 -0.83 4.56
C LEU A 48 0.17 -0.72 3.04
N LEU A 49 -0.89 -1.01 2.28
CA LEU A 49 -0.88 -1.01 0.82
C LEU A 49 -1.70 0.16 0.25
N ALA A 50 -1.06 0.97 -0.61
CA ALA A 50 -1.64 2.13 -1.27
C ALA A 50 -1.23 2.20 -2.76
N GLY A 51 -1.92 3.02 -3.55
CA GLY A 51 -1.60 3.26 -4.96
C GLY A 51 -2.70 2.87 -5.96
N ILE A 52 -2.30 2.66 -7.21
CA ILE A 52 -3.21 2.42 -8.35
C ILE A 52 -2.69 1.32 -9.29
N GLU A 53 -3.55 0.62 -10.03
CA GLU A 53 -5.02 0.61 -9.92
C GLU A 53 -5.47 -0.42 -8.88
N THR A 54 -6.51 -0.08 -8.09
CA THR A 54 -7.04 -0.92 -7.01
C THR A 54 -7.34 -2.36 -7.46
N HIS A 55 -8.03 -2.50 -8.60
CA HIS A 55 -8.49 -3.78 -9.12
C HIS A 55 -7.46 -4.56 -9.96
N ILE A 56 -6.28 -3.99 -10.18
CA ILE A 56 -5.22 -4.59 -10.99
C ILE A 56 -4.00 -4.84 -10.11
N CYS A 57 -3.16 -3.82 -9.94
CA CYS A 57 -1.88 -3.96 -9.27
C CYS A 57 -2.03 -4.11 -7.76
N VAL A 58 -2.89 -3.30 -7.13
CA VAL A 58 -3.08 -3.32 -5.67
C VAL A 58 -3.70 -4.66 -5.24
N TYR A 59 -4.82 -5.06 -5.85
CA TYR A 59 -5.48 -6.33 -5.56
C TYR A 59 -4.53 -7.52 -5.72
N GLN A 60 -3.86 -7.67 -6.87
CA GLN A 60 -2.96 -8.82 -7.09
C GLN A 60 -1.78 -8.82 -6.11
N THR A 61 -1.24 -7.65 -5.79
CA THR A 61 -0.17 -7.53 -4.77
C THR A 61 -0.68 -7.94 -3.39
N ALA A 62 -1.88 -7.52 -3.01
CA ALA A 62 -2.45 -7.88 -1.71
C ALA A 62 -2.64 -9.41 -1.58
N VAL A 63 -3.17 -10.06 -2.62
CA VAL A 63 -3.34 -11.52 -2.65
C VAL A 63 -2.01 -12.23 -2.43
N GLU A 64 -1.00 -11.91 -3.24
CA GLU A 64 0.30 -12.60 -3.17
C GLU A 64 1.05 -12.31 -1.86
N LEU A 65 0.87 -11.13 -1.26
CA LEU A 65 1.41 -10.81 0.06
C LEU A 65 0.73 -11.61 1.17
N VAL A 66 -0.61 -11.76 1.12
CA VAL A 66 -1.35 -12.58 2.08
C VAL A 66 -0.96 -14.05 1.94
N GLU A 67 -0.82 -14.58 0.72
CA GLU A 67 -0.33 -15.93 0.45
C GLU A 67 1.10 -16.15 0.98
N ALA A 68 1.93 -15.10 0.97
CA ALA A 68 3.27 -15.10 1.57
C ALA A 68 3.26 -14.94 3.10
N GLY A 69 2.09 -14.87 3.74
CA GLY A 69 1.93 -14.78 5.19
C GLY A 69 2.03 -13.37 5.78
N CYS A 70 1.89 -12.33 4.95
CA CYS A 70 1.82 -10.95 5.44
C CYS A 70 0.40 -10.58 5.90
N GLU A 71 0.32 -9.75 6.94
CA GLU A 71 -0.88 -9.02 7.34
C GLU A 71 -0.99 -7.76 6.46
N VAL A 72 -1.96 -7.74 5.54
CA VAL A 72 -2.10 -6.67 4.54
C VAL A 72 -3.32 -5.81 4.84
N GLU A 73 -3.08 -4.53 5.08
CA GLU A 73 -4.08 -3.48 5.28
C GLU A 73 -4.11 -2.57 4.05
N ILE A 74 -5.18 -2.63 3.25
CA ILE A 74 -5.36 -1.74 2.10
C ILE A 74 -5.95 -0.41 2.56
N VAL A 75 -5.23 0.68 2.32
CA VAL A 75 -5.61 2.04 2.73
C VAL A 75 -6.60 2.62 1.72
N ALA A 76 -7.90 2.50 2.01
CA ALA A 76 -8.98 2.72 1.05
C ALA A 76 -8.97 4.13 0.42
N ASP A 77 -8.71 5.16 1.22
CA ASP A 77 -8.60 6.57 0.81
C ASP A 77 -7.26 6.91 0.13
N ALA A 78 -6.31 5.96 0.09
CA ALA A 78 -5.05 6.06 -0.65
C ALA A 78 -4.96 5.08 -1.84
N VAL A 79 -6.08 4.45 -2.24
CA VAL A 79 -6.17 3.63 -3.45
C VAL A 79 -7.26 4.10 -4.39
N SER A 80 -7.00 3.98 -5.69
CA SER A 80 -7.96 4.37 -6.71
C SER A 80 -7.91 3.52 -7.98
N SER A 81 -8.97 3.60 -8.76
CA SER A 81 -9.10 2.99 -10.09
C SER A 81 -9.79 3.99 -11.00
N ARG A 82 -9.75 3.76 -12.32
CA ARG A 82 -10.43 4.64 -13.28
C ARG A 82 -11.92 4.84 -13.02
N THR A 83 -12.61 3.84 -12.49
CA THR A 83 -14.02 3.92 -12.11
C THR A 83 -14.23 3.50 -10.66
N ALA A 84 -15.27 4.05 -10.02
CA ALA A 84 -15.64 3.67 -8.66
C ALA A 84 -16.04 2.19 -8.55
N ALA A 85 -16.72 1.65 -9.57
CA ALA A 85 -17.08 0.24 -9.64
C ALA A 85 -15.84 -0.67 -9.65
N ASN A 86 -14.83 -0.35 -10.46
CA ASN A 86 -13.59 -1.11 -10.47
C ASN A 86 -12.87 -1.02 -9.12
N ARG A 87 -12.81 0.17 -8.50
CA ARG A 87 -12.23 0.32 -7.15
C ARG A 87 -12.93 -0.58 -6.14
N ALA A 88 -14.27 -0.61 -6.14
CA ALA A 88 -15.06 -1.45 -5.25
C ALA A 88 -14.76 -2.94 -5.44
N ILE A 89 -14.75 -3.43 -6.70
CA ILE A 89 -14.42 -4.82 -7.03
C ILE A 89 -13.01 -5.18 -6.53
N GLY A 90 -12.03 -4.29 -6.74
CA GLY A 90 -10.65 -4.54 -6.29
C GLY A 90 -10.54 -4.70 -4.76
N LEU A 91 -11.23 -3.85 -4.01
CA LEU A 91 -11.27 -3.94 -2.54
C LEU A 91 -11.98 -5.20 -2.05
N GLU A 92 -13.13 -5.54 -2.65
CA GLU A 92 -13.90 -6.74 -2.29
C GLU A 92 -13.08 -8.02 -2.55
N LYS A 93 -12.48 -8.15 -3.74
CA LYS A 93 -11.65 -9.31 -4.08
C LYS A 93 -10.43 -9.45 -3.17
N ALA A 94 -9.82 -8.34 -2.75
CA ALA A 94 -8.68 -8.39 -1.83
C ALA A 94 -9.12 -8.82 -0.42
N ARG A 95 -10.28 -8.35 0.04
CA ARG A 95 -10.88 -8.78 1.31
C ARG A 95 -11.19 -10.28 1.33
N ASP A 96 -11.81 -10.77 0.26
CA ASP A 96 -12.13 -12.19 0.12
C ASP A 96 -10.87 -13.08 0.10
N ALA A 97 -9.74 -12.52 -0.34
CA ALA A 97 -8.45 -13.19 -0.34
C ALA A 97 -7.69 -13.09 1.00
N GLY A 98 -8.24 -12.39 2.00
CA GLY A 98 -7.67 -12.32 3.35
C GLY A 98 -6.98 -10.99 3.71
N ALA A 99 -6.96 -10.00 2.83
CA ALA A 99 -6.52 -8.65 3.20
C ALA A 99 -7.61 -7.92 4.01
N THR A 100 -7.20 -6.96 4.83
CA THR A 100 -8.08 -6.04 5.53
C THR A 100 -8.10 -4.68 4.84
N VAL A 101 -9.12 -3.87 5.14
CA VAL A 101 -9.31 -2.54 4.54
C VAL A 101 -9.42 -1.53 5.67
N THR A 102 -8.58 -0.51 5.60
CA THR A 102 -8.48 0.59 6.55
C THR A 102 -8.57 1.95 5.84
N CYS A 103 -8.37 3.04 6.57
CA CYS A 103 -8.10 4.36 6.00
C CYS A 103 -6.88 4.98 6.69
N VAL A 104 -6.36 6.09 6.15
CA VAL A 104 -5.16 6.74 6.71
C VAL A 104 -5.35 7.06 8.19
N GLU A 105 -6.49 7.61 8.58
CA GLU A 105 -6.77 7.95 9.98
C GLU A 105 -6.75 6.71 10.90
N THR A 106 -7.51 5.67 10.54
CA THR A 106 -7.56 4.41 11.31
C THR A 106 -6.18 3.79 11.48
N ALA A 107 -5.42 3.62 10.38
CA ALA A 107 -4.09 3.01 10.42
C ALA A 107 -3.12 3.77 11.34
N LEU A 108 -3.12 5.11 11.27
CA LEU A 108 -2.24 5.93 12.09
C LEU A 108 -2.60 5.86 13.58
N PHE A 109 -3.89 5.90 13.93
CA PHE A 109 -4.31 5.81 15.32
C PHE A 109 -4.21 4.41 15.92
N GLU A 110 -4.40 3.35 15.11
CA GLU A 110 -4.13 1.96 15.52
C GLU A 110 -2.66 1.76 15.91
N MET A 111 -1.73 2.34 15.16
CA MET A 111 -0.30 2.31 15.49
C MET A 111 0.03 3.12 16.76
N LEU A 112 -0.63 4.25 16.99
CA LEU A 112 -0.41 5.06 18.19
C LEU A 112 -0.91 4.39 19.47
N ARG A 113 -2.05 3.69 19.42
CA ARG A 113 -2.77 3.04 20.54
C ARG A 113 -3.26 3.96 21.67
N THR A 114 -2.59 5.07 21.94
CA THR A 114 -2.90 6.02 23.01
C THR A 114 -2.65 7.47 22.59
N ALA A 115 -3.46 8.39 23.09
CA ALA A 115 -3.28 9.83 22.92
C ALA A 115 -2.08 10.39 23.69
N GLU A 116 -1.50 9.61 24.60
CA GLU A 116 -0.30 9.96 25.35
C GLU A 116 1.00 9.73 24.54
N ALA A 117 0.91 9.08 23.38
CA ALA A 117 2.06 8.80 22.54
C ALA A 117 2.76 10.12 22.12
N PRO A 118 4.11 10.20 22.16
CA PRO A 118 4.83 11.43 21.79
C PRO A 118 4.48 11.96 20.39
N ALA A 119 4.13 11.07 19.46
CA ALA A 119 3.76 11.41 18.10
C ALA A 119 2.29 11.86 17.93
N PHE A 120 1.44 11.74 18.95
CA PHE A 120 -0.01 11.98 18.84
C PHE A 120 -0.35 13.34 18.23
N LYS A 121 0.27 14.44 18.72
CA LYS A 121 -0.01 15.78 18.20
C LYS A 121 0.41 15.95 16.74
N ALA A 122 1.51 15.33 16.33
CA ALA A 122 1.98 15.38 14.95
C ALA A 122 1.02 14.63 14.02
N ILE A 123 0.62 13.42 14.40
CA ILE A 123 -0.35 12.61 13.65
C ILE A 123 -1.70 13.31 13.57
N LEU A 124 -2.23 13.81 14.70
CA LEU A 124 -3.50 14.54 14.74
C LEU A 124 -3.51 15.76 13.80
N ASN A 125 -2.39 16.45 13.64
CA ASN A 125 -2.29 17.58 12.72
C ASN A 125 -2.17 17.15 11.25
N ALA A 126 -1.71 15.93 10.98
CA ALA A 126 -1.56 15.41 9.62
C ALA A 126 -2.87 14.87 9.02
N VAL A 127 -3.85 14.49 9.86
CA VAL A 127 -5.14 13.93 9.42
C VAL A 127 -6.32 14.90 9.55
N LYS A 128 -6.09 16.09 10.11
CA LYS A 128 -7.08 17.19 10.16
C LYS A 128 -7.13 17.95 8.84
#